data_AF-A0A024VV16-F1
#
_entry.id   AF-A0A024VV16-F1
#
_cell.length_a   1.000
_cell.length_b   1.000
_cell.length_c   1.000
_cell.angle_alpha   90.00
_cell.angle_beta   90.00
_cell.angle_gamma   90.00
#
_symmetry.space_group_name_H-M   'P 1'
#
loop_
_entity.id
_entity.type
_entity.pdbx_description
1 polymer ?
#
loop_
_entity_poly.entity_id
_entity_poly.type
_entity_poly.pdbx_seq_one_letter_code
_entity_poly.pdbx_strand_id
1 'polypeptide(L)'
;MKCIIYMDFSRMLRGTINNIVENFLRKKKKKKKNDNSDDNNDEGGDWINLNNFDKINLNINKDETFKETVACITTDYAMQNVLYQIGLNVITIDGYKINSIKLWGYFCTSCYFFMRTNNLLFCSKCGNNNLRKVNVHVDNDSKKLIVKIPHIRVNIKNTIFSIPKKKYHNNNKNKFEDKLQIFREDELLIGGRKQFISHQKKLYESQKNINDPFNDDNFYDTSNCFIRTKLKSGKVAVLKNPKILVGGKKNVHRRKK
;
A
#
# COMPACT_ATOMS: atom_id res chain seq x y z
N MET A 1 17.37 7.71 15.54
CA MET A 1 18.32 7.35 14.47
C MET A 1 17.54 6.96 13.21
N LYS A 2 17.77 7.59 12.04
CA LYS A 2 17.21 7.17 10.74
C LYS A 2 18.17 6.15 10.13
N CYS A 3 17.81 4.86 10.09
CA CYS A 3 18.59 3.82 9.41
C CYS A 3 18.27 3.88 7.92
N ILE A 4 19.23 4.35 7.12
CA ILE A 4 19.17 4.30 5.66
C ILE A 4 19.91 3.02 5.26
N ILE A 5 19.18 2.07 4.68
CA ILE A 5 19.75 0.85 4.12
C ILE A 5 19.98 1.13 2.64
N TYR A 6 21.24 1.09 2.20
CA TYR A 6 21.62 1.17 0.79
C TYR A 6 21.54 -0.21 0.17
N MET A 7 20.84 -0.34 -0.96
CA MET A 7 20.81 -1.57 -1.75
C MET A 7 21.33 -1.23 -3.15
N ASP A 8 22.53 -1.71 -3.47
CA ASP A 8 23.08 -1.71 -4.83
C ASP A 8 22.48 -2.89 -5.60
N PHE A 9 21.95 -2.64 -6.80
CA PHE A 9 21.18 -3.62 -7.58
C PHE A 9 22.05 -4.70 -8.25
N SER A 10 23.36 -4.76 -7.97
CA SER A 10 24.31 -5.57 -8.75
C SER A 10 25.03 -6.69 -8.00
N ARG A 11 24.80 -6.92 -6.70
CA ARG A 11 25.48 -8.00 -5.97
C ARG A 11 24.59 -8.70 -4.94
N MET A 12 24.06 -9.85 -5.36
CA MET A 12 23.69 -10.94 -4.47
C MET A 12 25.01 -11.59 -4.01
N LEU A 13 25.48 -11.28 -2.79
CA LEU A 13 26.32 -12.12 -1.90
C LEU A 13 26.91 -11.30 -0.74
N ARG A 14 26.64 -11.79 0.48
CA ARG A 14 27.35 -11.70 1.78
C ARG A 14 28.26 -10.48 2.06
N GLY A 15 28.01 -9.86 3.21
CA GLY A 15 29.07 -9.35 4.09
C GLY A 15 29.13 -7.84 4.26
N THR A 16 29.25 -7.42 5.53
CA THR A 16 29.66 -6.09 6.03
C THR A 16 28.59 -4.98 6.11
N ILE A 17 27.66 -5.15 7.07
CA ILE A 17 26.72 -4.10 7.51
C ILE A 17 27.43 -3.02 8.38
N ASN A 18 28.57 -3.34 9.00
CA ASN A 18 29.17 -2.47 10.02
C ASN A 18 29.98 -1.27 9.44
N ASN A 19 30.64 -1.41 8.28
CA ASN A 19 31.46 -0.33 7.69
C ASN A 19 30.65 0.78 7.01
N ILE A 20 29.39 0.51 6.66
CA ILE A 20 28.50 1.48 6.00
C ILE A 20 27.90 2.47 7.02
N VAL A 21 27.73 2.03 8.27
CA VAL A 21 27.12 2.83 9.36
C VAL A 21 28.05 3.95 9.82
N GLU A 22 29.35 3.70 9.98
CA GLU A 22 30.30 4.73 10.45
C GLU A 22 30.52 5.86 9.45
N ASN A 23 30.65 5.54 8.16
CA ASN A 23 30.83 6.55 7.11
C ASN A 23 29.60 7.46 6.93
N PHE A 24 28.41 6.98 7.28
CA PHE A 24 27.17 7.75 7.23
C PHE A 24 27.03 8.76 8.39
N LEU A 25 27.59 8.45 9.57
CA LEU A 25 27.62 9.37 10.71
C LEU A 25 28.52 10.59 10.45
N ARG A 26 29.63 10.41 9.72
CA ARG A 26 30.58 11.50 9.40
C ARG A 26 30.02 12.51 8.38
N LYS A 27 29.20 12.07 7.42
CA LYS A 27 28.57 12.96 6.42
C LYS A 27 27.44 13.83 6.99
N LYS A 28 26.72 13.35 8.02
CA LYS A 28 25.63 14.12 8.67
C LYS A 28 26.10 15.35 9.44
N LYS A 29 27.34 15.37 9.96
CA LYS A 29 27.89 16.56 10.66
C LYS A 29 28.19 17.72 9.69
N LYS A 30 28.52 17.45 8.42
CA LYS A 30 28.81 18.52 7.43
C LYS A 30 27.56 19.16 6.83
N LYS A 31 26.45 18.42 6.68
CA LYS A 31 25.22 18.92 6.01
C LYS A 31 24.32 19.78 6.91
N LYS A 32 24.63 19.93 8.20
CA LYS A 32 23.79 20.63 9.18
C LYS A 32 24.04 22.14 9.27
N LYS A 33 24.88 22.72 8.41
CA LYS A 33 25.30 24.13 8.49
C LYS A 33 24.66 25.09 7.47
N ASN A 34 23.91 24.63 6.45
CA ASN A 34 23.67 25.46 5.27
C ASN A 34 22.20 25.67 4.79
N ASP A 35 21.17 25.30 5.54
CA ASP A 35 19.79 25.54 5.09
C ASP A 35 19.01 26.36 6.13
N ASN A 36 19.21 27.69 6.10
CA ASN A 36 18.25 28.67 6.62
C ASN A 36 17.72 29.44 5.41
N SER A 37 16.55 29.05 4.92
CA SER A 37 15.74 29.86 4.03
C SER A 37 14.29 29.69 4.48
N ASP A 38 13.71 30.82 4.90
CA ASP A 38 12.35 30.96 5.37
C ASP A 38 11.35 30.65 4.26
N ASP A 39 10.54 29.61 4.42
CA ASP A 39 9.30 29.42 3.66
C ASP A 39 8.14 29.29 4.65
N ASN A 40 7.56 30.43 4.99
CA ASN A 40 6.26 30.52 5.64
C ASN A 40 5.19 30.15 4.61
N ASN A 41 4.84 28.87 4.49
CA ASN A 41 3.66 28.43 3.76
C ASN A 41 2.80 27.55 4.68
N ASP A 42 1.65 28.10 5.01
CA ASP A 42 0.57 27.65 5.90
C ASP A 42 0.45 26.14 6.16
N GLU A 43 0.54 25.77 7.45
CA GLU A 43 0.33 24.42 8.01
C GLU A 43 -1.14 23.91 7.95
N GLY A 44 -1.98 24.49 7.08
CA GLY A 44 -3.37 24.10 6.86
C GLY A 44 -3.58 23.70 5.39
N GLY A 45 -3.70 22.41 5.10
CA GLY A 45 -3.83 21.92 3.72
C GLY A 45 -5.03 22.53 2.97
N ASP A 46 -4.79 22.95 1.73
CA ASP A 46 -5.79 23.52 0.84
C ASP A 46 -7.00 22.60 0.61
N TRP A 47 -8.19 23.19 0.54
CA TRP A 47 -9.41 22.47 0.15
C TRP A 47 -9.32 22.01 -1.32
N ILE A 48 -9.89 20.83 -1.59
CA ILE A 48 -10.05 20.33 -2.96
C ILE A 48 -11.17 21.11 -3.63
N ASN A 49 -10.80 22.00 -4.55
CA ASN A 49 -11.71 22.79 -5.36
C ASN A 49 -11.70 22.32 -6.82
N LEU A 50 -12.69 22.73 -7.63
CA LEU A 50 -12.72 22.47 -9.09
C LEU A 50 -11.41 22.87 -9.78
N ASN A 51 -10.77 23.95 -9.32
CA ASN A 51 -9.52 24.46 -9.89
C ASN A 51 -8.27 23.74 -9.39
N ASN A 52 -8.40 22.90 -8.35
CA ASN A 52 -7.29 22.22 -7.69
C ASN A 52 -7.30 20.70 -7.91
N PHE A 53 -8.40 20.12 -8.40
CA PHE A 53 -8.58 18.67 -8.48
C PHE A 53 -7.43 17.97 -9.24
N ASP A 54 -6.98 18.57 -10.34
CA ASP A 54 -5.94 17.99 -11.19
C ASP A 54 -4.54 18.05 -10.54
N LYS A 55 -4.35 18.88 -9.51
CA LYS A 55 -3.04 19.16 -8.89
C LYS A 55 -2.83 18.47 -7.53
N ILE A 56 -3.86 17.82 -6.97
CA ILE A 56 -3.88 17.29 -5.58
C ILE A 56 -2.68 16.39 -5.25
N ASN A 57 -2.17 15.62 -6.21
CA ASN A 57 -1.11 14.63 -5.98
C ASN A 57 0.25 15.04 -6.58
N LEU A 58 0.37 16.28 -7.09
CA LEU A 58 1.56 16.76 -7.75
C LEU A 58 2.21 17.85 -6.87
N ASN A 59 3.40 17.55 -6.35
CA ASN A 59 4.24 18.57 -5.74
C ASN A 59 4.97 19.32 -6.87
N ILE A 60 4.28 20.28 -7.47
CA ILE A 60 4.79 21.05 -8.62
C ILE A 60 5.67 22.18 -8.08
N ASN A 61 6.95 22.15 -8.43
CA ASN A 61 7.79 23.32 -8.31
C ASN A 61 7.57 24.20 -9.55
N LYS A 62 7.03 25.42 -9.38
CA LYS A 62 6.70 26.32 -10.50
C LYS A 62 7.87 27.20 -10.93
N ASP A 63 8.94 27.24 -10.14
CA ASP A 63 10.03 28.19 -10.34
C ASP A 63 11.04 27.72 -11.40
N GLU A 64 11.00 26.44 -11.76
CA GLU A 64 11.92 25.82 -12.71
C GLU A 64 11.31 25.73 -14.11
N THR A 65 12.01 26.32 -15.10
CA THR A 65 11.67 26.17 -16.52
C THR A 65 12.35 24.93 -17.12
N PHE A 66 11.61 24.14 -17.90
CA PHE A 66 12.14 22.96 -18.57
C PHE A 66 13.07 23.36 -19.73
N LYS A 67 14.36 23.01 -19.64
CA LYS A 67 15.42 23.42 -20.61
C LYS A 67 16.00 22.25 -21.43
N GLU A 68 15.43 21.06 -21.31
CA GLU A 68 16.04 19.83 -21.86
C GLU A 68 15.53 19.54 -23.27
N THR A 69 16.41 19.03 -24.13
CA THR A 69 16.13 18.82 -25.56
C THR A 69 15.33 17.56 -25.85
N VAL A 70 15.42 16.55 -24.97
CA VAL A 70 14.78 15.25 -25.14
C VAL A 70 13.99 14.90 -23.89
N ALA A 71 12.75 14.48 -24.10
CA ALA A 71 11.86 14.01 -23.06
C ALA A 71 10.92 12.92 -23.57
N CYS A 72 10.50 12.05 -22.66
CA CYS A 72 9.51 11.01 -22.94
C CYS A 72 8.24 11.26 -22.12
N ILE A 73 7.09 11.17 -22.79
CA ILE A 73 5.78 11.25 -22.14
C ILE A 73 5.22 9.83 -22.04
N THR A 74 4.87 9.40 -20.83
CA THR A 74 4.26 8.08 -20.60
C THR A 74 3.27 8.16 -19.43
N THR A 75 2.17 7.42 -19.52
CA THR A 75 1.19 7.27 -18.44
C THR A 75 1.45 6.05 -17.56
N ASP A 76 2.21 5.07 -18.07
CA ASP A 76 2.54 3.88 -17.31
C ASP A 76 3.63 4.18 -16.27
N TYR A 77 3.26 4.06 -15.00
CA TYR A 77 4.14 4.22 -13.86
C TYR A 77 5.35 3.28 -13.89
N ALA A 78 5.22 2.07 -14.44
CA ALA A 78 6.35 1.15 -14.56
C ALA A 78 7.43 1.68 -15.52
N MET A 79 7.01 2.22 -16.67
CA MET A 79 7.91 2.84 -17.64
C MET A 79 8.56 4.11 -17.09
N GLN A 80 7.79 4.97 -16.41
CA GLN A 80 8.33 6.17 -15.75
C GLN A 80 9.48 5.82 -14.78
N ASN A 81 9.33 4.77 -13.98
CA ASN A 81 10.37 4.31 -13.06
C ASN A 81 11.66 3.89 -13.76
N VAL A 82 11.53 3.14 -14.85
CA VAL A 82 12.70 2.63 -15.60
C VAL A 82 13.41 3.79 -16.29
N LEU A 83 12.67 4.65 -17.00
CA LEU A 83 13.22 5.82 -17.69
C LEU A 83 13.93 6.77 -16.73
N TYR A 84 13.33 7.01 -15.56
CA TYR A 84 13.93 7.83 -14.51
C TYR A 84 15.21 7.19 -13.95
N GLN A 85 15.25 5.87 -13.75
CA GLN A 85 16.46 5.16 -13.32
C GLN A 85 17.59 5.14 -14.38
N ILE A 86 17.24 5.16 -15.67
CA ILE A 86 18.20 5.29 -16.77
C ILE A 86 18.80 6.71 -16.80
N GLY A 87 18.07 7.70 -16.28
CA GLY A 87 18.45 9.12 -16.29
C GLY A 87 17.86 9.88 -17.48
N LEU A 88 16.78 9.38 -18.07
CA LEU A 88 16.02 10.10 -19.10
C LEU A 88 14.99 11.01 -18.45
N ASN A 89 14.72 12.14 -19.10
CA ASN A 89 13.71 13.08 -18.64
C ASN A 89 12.32 12.57 -18.99
N VAL A 90 11.50 12.38 -17.96
CA VAL A 90 10.12 11.93 -18.10
C VAL A 90 9.18 13.07 -17.78
N ILE A 91 8.20 13.30 -18.64
CA ILE A 91 7.21 14.37 -18.51
C ILE A 91 5.81 13.75 -18.36
N THR A 92 4.96 14.35 -17.54
CA THR A 92 3.54 14.00 -17.43
C THR A 92 2.74 14.50 -18.64
N ILE A 93 1.49 14.05 -18.80
CA ILE A 93 0.62 14.57 -19.87
C ILE A 93 0.43 16.10 -19.75
N ASP A 94 0.45 16.61 -18.52
CA ASP A 94 0.27 18.03 -18.21
C ASP A 94 1.53 18.89 -18.46
N GLY A 95 2.62 18.30 -18.95
CA GLY A 95 3.85 19.02 -19.28
C GLY A 95 4.83 19.21 -18.12
N TYR A 96 4.61 18.56 -16.96
CA TYR A 96 5.53 18.65 -15.82
C TYR A 96 6.64 17.60 -15.88
N LYS A 97 7.88 18.01 -15.61
CA LYS A 97 9.01 17.09 -15.46
C LYS A 97 8.93 16.33 -14.14
N ILE A 98 9.15 15.02 -14.20
CA ILE A 98 9.20 14.17 -13.01
C ILE A 98 10.59 14.26 -12.38
N ASN A 99 10.70 15.02 -11.28
CA ASN A 99 11.95 15.15 -10.52
C ASN A 99 12.17 14.05 -9.48
N SER A 100 11.11 13.40 -9.01
CA SER A 100 11.24 12.27 -8.08
C SER A 100 10.07 11.31 -8.22
N ILE A 101 10.35 10.01 -8.02
CA ILE A 101 9.31 8.99 -8.06
C ILE A 101 9.15 8.34 -6.68
N LYS A 102 7.89 8.29 -6.22
CA LYS A 102 7.53 7.72 -4.92
C LYS A 102 7.19 6.25 -5.04
N LEU A 103 8.20 5.40 -4.86
CA LEU A 103 8.00 3.96 -4.81
C LEU A 103 7.58 3.51 -3.41
N TRP A 104 6.88 2.38 -3.36
CA TRP A 104 6.53 1.72 -2.12
C TRP A 104 7.10 0.30 -2.09
N GLY A 105 7.49 -0.13 -0.91
CA GLY A 105 7.88 -1.52 -0.62
C GLY A 105 7.33 -1.94 0.73
N TYR A 106 7.48 -3.22 1.06
CA TYR A 106 7.28 -3.71 2.42
C TYR A 106 8.61 -3.95 3.12
N PHE A 107 8.66 -3.60 4.40
CA PHE A 107 9.76 -3.94 5.29
C PHE A 107 9.22 -4.79 6.45
N CYS A 108 9.83 -5.94 6.69
CA CYS A 108 9.47 -6.77 7.82
C CYS A 108 10.16 -6.27 9.09
N THR A 109 9.39 -5.98 10.14
CA THR A 109 9.95 -5.50 11.41
C THR A 109 10.60 -6.60 12.26
N SER A 110 10.34 -7.88 11.94
CA SER A 110 10.90 -9.01 12.69
C SER A 110 12.22 -9.52 12.14
N CYS A 111 12.31 -9.72 10.81
CA CYS A 111 13.51 -10.24 10.16
C CYS A 111 14.32 -9.18 9.40
N TYR A 112 13.87 -7.92 9.44
CA TYR A 112 14.46 -6.75 8.76
C TYR A 112 14.69 -6.95 7.26
N PHE A 113 13.90 -7.84 6.64
CA PHE A 113 13.94 -8.09 5.21
C PHE A 113 13.07 -7.08 4.46
N PHE A 114 13.63 -6.51 3.41
CA PHE A 114 12.91 -5.64 2.49
C PHE A 114 12.34 -6.44 1.32
N MET A 115 11.10 -6.13 0.96
CA MET A 115 10.36 -6.76 -0.12
C MET A 115 9.83 -5.69 -1.06
N ARG A 116 10.06 -5.85 -2.37
CA ARG A 116 9.57 -4.92 -3.40
C ARG A 116 8.06 -5.05 -3.63
N THR A 117 7.53 -6.26 -3.52
CA THR A 117 6.14 -6.57 -3.81
C THR A 117 5.20 -6.01 -2.74
N ASN A 118 4.24 -5.18 -3.14
CA ASN A 118 3.33 -4.44 -2.24
C ASN A 118 1.99 -5.13 -1.97
N ASN A 119 1.80 -6.34 -2.47
CA ASN A 119 0.52 -7.06 -2.42
C ASN A 119 0.53 -8.22 -1.42
N LEU A 120 1.52 -8.27 -0.52
CA LEU A 120 1.72 -9.35 0.42
C LEU A 120 1.21 -8.99 1.81
N LEU A 121 0.61 -9.99 2.47
CA LEU A 121 0.20 -9.92 3.87
C LEU A 121 1.24 -10.55 4.80
N PHE A 122 1.97 -11.55 4.31
CA PHE A 122 2.97 -12.29 5.07
C PHE A 122 4.37 -12.05 4.49
N CYS A 123 5.39 -12.06 5.35
CA CYS A 123 6.77 -11.95 4.91
C CYS A 123 7.25 -13.25 4.24
N SER A 124 7.78 -13.17 3.03
CA SER A 124 8.34 -14.32 2.31
C SER A 124 9.48 -15.04 3.04
N LYS A 125 10.26 -14.33 3.87
CA LYS A 125 11.42 -14.89 4.57
C LYS A 125 11.06 -15.59 5.89
N CYS A 126 10.17 -15.00 6.68
CA CYS A 126 9.86 -15.48 8.05
C CYS A 126 8.40 -15.92 8.24
N GLY A 127 7.52 -15.75 7.26
CA GLY A 127 6.10 -16.12 7.32
C GLY A 127 5.22 -15.26 8.23
N ASN A 128 5.79 -14.35 9.04
CA ASN A 128 5.03 -13.53 9.98
C ASN A 128 4.32 -12.35 9.29
N ASN A 129 3.12 -12.01 9.79
CA ASN A 129 2.36 -10.81 9.41
C ASN A 129 2.89 -9.55 10.15
N ASN A 130 4.16 -9.21 9.91
CA ASN A 130 4.82 -8.03 10.48
C ASN A 130 5.39 -7.13 9.36
N LEU A 131 4.67 -7.04 8.25
CA LEU A 131 5.02 -6.19 7.11
C LEU A 131 4.54 -4.75 7.34
N ARG A 132 5.40 -3.79 7.00
CA ARG A 132 5.10 -2.36 7.07
C ARG A 132 5.41 -1.70 5.74
N LYS A 133 4.47 -0.93 5.22
CA LYS A 133 4.64 -0.20 3.96
C LYS A 133 5.65 0.92 4.19
N VAL A 134 6.72 0.96 3.40
CA VAL A 134 7.79 1.95 3.48
C VAL A 134 7.95 2.66 2.13
N ASN A 135 8.34 3.93 2.17
CA ASN A 135 8.67 4.71 0.98
C ASN A 135 10.09 4.36 0.53
N VAL A 136 10.24 4.14 -0.78
CA VAL A 136 11.51 3.93 -1.45
C VAL A 136 11.74 5.12 -2.37
N HIS A 137 12.89 5.75 -2.23
CA HIS A 137 13.32 6.84 -3.09
C HIS A 137 14.41 6.33 -4.03
N VAL A 138 14.27 6.67 -5.31
CA VAL A 138 15.33 6.49 -6.29
C VAL A 138 16.16 7.77 -6.29
N ASP A 139 17.47 7.65 -6.13
CA ASP A 139 18.40 8.75 -6.24
C ASP A 139 19.16 8.62 -7.58
N ASN A 140 18.95 9.56 -8.49
CA ASN A 140 19.49 9.46 -9.86
C ASN A 140 21.00 9.62 -9.91
N ASP A 141 21.57 10.48 -9.06
CA ASP A 141 23.02 10.72 -9.01
C ASP A 141 23.78 9.47 -8.57
N SER A 142 23.25 8.79 -7.55
CA SER A 142 23.90 7.61 -6.97
C SER A 142 23.42 6.29 -7.56
N LYS A 143 22.40 6.31 -8.43
CA LYS A 143 21.68 5.14 -8.99
C LYS A 143 21.28 4.12 -7.92
N LYS A 144 21.01 4.58 -6.70
CA LYS A 144 20.70 3.73 -5.53
C LYS A 144 19.26 3.89 -5.10
N LEU A 145 18.71 2.78 -4.62
CA LEU A 145 17.42 2.76 -3.94
C LEU A 145 17.64 3.06 -2.46
N ILE A 146 17.13 4.21 -2.03
CA ILE A 146 17.17 4.66 -0.64
C ILE A 146 15.83 4.30 0.01
N VAL A 147 15.85 3.29 0.86
CA VAL A 147 14.67 2.93 1.66
C VAL A 147 14.66 3.76 2.93
N LYS A 148 13.65 4.62 3.10
CA LYS A 148 13.45 5.39 4.33
C LYS A 148 12.58 4.57 5.29
N ILE A 149 13.22 3.97 6.29
CA ILE A 149 12.50 3.27 7.36
C ILE A 149 12.02 4.31 8.39
N PRO A 150 10.70 4.46 8.59
CA PRO A 150 10.20 5.38 9.60
C PRO A 150 10.56 4.86 11.01
N HIS A 151 10.68 5.77 11.97
CA HIS A 151 10.84 5.39 13.37
C HIS A 151 9.49 4.86 13.88
N ILE A 152 9.43 3.55 14.14
CA ILE A 152 8.17 2.87 14.46
C ILE A 152 8.18 2.44 15.92
N ARG A 153 7.13 2.83 16.66
CA ARG A 153 6.78 2.19 17.93
C ARG A 153 5.85 1.01 17.67
N VAL A 154 6.29 -0.20 18.00
CA VAL A 154 5.48 -1.41 17.82
C VAL A 154 4.44 -1.47 18.93
N ASN A 155 3.15 -1.43 18.55
CA ASN A 155 2.06 -1.61 19.49
C ASN A 155 1.73 -3.11 19.61
N ILE A 156 1.83 -3.65 20.82
CA ILE A 156 1.59 -5.07 21.14
C ILE A 156 0.14 -5.30 21.60
N LYS A 157 -0.69 -4.24 21.68
CA LYS A 157 -2.10 -4.39 22.07
C LYS A 157 -2.87 -5.24 21.06
N ASN A 158 -3.72 -6.13 21.58
CA ASN A 158 -4.61 -7.00 20.80
C ASN A 158 -3.91 -7.97 19.83
N THR A 159 -2.62 -8.26 20.04
CA THR A 159 -1.90 -9.29 19.27
C THR A 159 -2.09 -10.69 19.84
N ILE A 160 -2.28 -10.81 21.16
CA ILE A 160 -2.51 -12.08 21.87
C ILE A 160 -4.00 -12.20 22.21
N PHE A 161 -4.65 -13.26 21.74
CA PHE A 161 -6.05 -13.56 22.00
C PHE A 161 -6.31 -15.06 21.87
N SER A 162 -7.39 -15.54 22.48
CA SER A 162 -7.80 -16.95 22.39
C SER A 162 -8.32 -17.26 20.99
N ILE A 163 -7.65 -18.19 20.30
CA ILE A 163 -8.07 -18.67 18.98
C ILE A 163 -9.07 -19.82 19.18
N PRO A 164 -10.22 -19.84 18.46
CA PRO A 164 -11.14 -20.96 18.55
C PRO A 164 -10.49 -22.26 18.06
N LYS A 165 -10.81 -23.39 18.69
CA LYS A 165 -10.35 -24.70 18.24
C LYS A 165 -10.79 -24.95 16.80
N LYS A 166 -9.89 -25.47 15.96
CA LYS A 166 -10.21 -25.92 14.60
C LYS A 166 -11.22 -27.06 14.69
N LYS A 167 -12.48 -26.80 14.33
CA LYS A 167 -13.52 -27.84 14.29
C LYS A 167 -13.44 -28.59 12.96
N TYR A 168 -13.36 -29.92 13.02
CA TYR A 168 -13.58 -30.76 11.85
C TYR A 168 -15.08 -30.74 11.51
N HIS A 169 -15.44 -30.36 10.29
CA HIS A 169 -16.83 -30.10 9.92
C HIS A 169 -17.46 -31.32 9.24
N ASN A 170 -18.30 -32.08 9.94
CA ASN A 170 -19.31 -32.94 9.30
C ASN A 170 -20.67 -32.24 9.12
N ASN A 171 -20.90 -31.11 9.81
CA ASN A 171 -22.20 -30.40 9.77
C ASN A 171 -22.08 -28.96 9.27
N ASN A 172 -22.80 -28.69 8.17
CA ASN A 172 -22.79 -27.53 7.27
C ASN A 172 -23.25 -26.17 7.85
N LYS A 173 -23.09 -25.91 9.16
CA LYS A 173 -23.65 -24.69 9.80
C LYS A 173 -22.65 -23.82 10.57
N ASN A 174 -21.36 -23.92 10.31
CA ASN A 174 -20.43 -22.95 10.90
C ASN A 174 -20.37 -21.67 10.04
N LYS A 175 -20.41 -20.55 10.74
CA LYS A 175 -20.46 -19.19 10.22
C LYS A 175 -19.28 -18.97 9.28
N PHE A 176 -19.61 -18.54 8.06
CA PHE A 176 -18.73 -18.07 6.98
C PHE A 176 -17.47 -17.30 7.45
N GLU A 177 -17.59 -16.56 8.56
CA GLU A 177 -16.50 -15.81 9.20
C GLU A 177 -15.28 -16.67 9.59
N ASP A 178 -15.46 -17.93 9.99
CA ASP A 178 -14.37 -18.81 10.43
C ASP A 178 -13.47 -19.24 9.24
N LYS A 179 -13.98 -19.17 8.00
CA LYS A 179 -13.19 -19.45 6.79
C LYS A 179 -12.26 -18.30 6.41
N LEU A 180 -12.54 -17.08 6.87
CA LEU A 180 -11.83 -15.84 6.50
C LEU A 180 -10.69 -15.47 7.45
N GLN A 181 -10.56 -16.19 8.56
CA GLN A 181 -9.43 -16.04 9.48
C GLN A 181 -8.22 -16.78 8.92
N ILE A 182 -7.14 -16.03 8.70
CA ILE A 182 -5.91 -16.54 8.09
C ILE A 182 -4.73 -16.20 9.00
N PHE A 183 -3.90 -17.20 9.29
CA PHE A 183 -2.69 -17.09 10.09
C PHE A 183 -1.42 -17.26 9.28
N ARG A 184 -1.49 -17.97 8.16
CA ARG A 184 -0.35 -18.22 7.26
C ARG A 184 -0.73 -18.02 5.80
N GLU A 185 0.27 -17.81 4.95
CA GLU A 185 0.09 -17.56 3.52
C GLU A 185 -0.54 -18.74 2.77
N ASP A 186 -0.13 -19.96 3.11
CA ASP A 186 -0.57 -21.21 2.49
C ASP A 186 -2.04 -21.55 2.76
N GLU A 187 -2.62 -21.03 3.85
CA GLU A 187 -4.03 -21.27 4.19
C GLU A 187 -5.02 -20.73 3.16
N LEU A 188 -4.64 -19.72 2.36
CA LEU A 188 -5.45 -19.23 1.24
C LEU A 188 -5.63 -20.28 0.14
N LEU A 189 -4.62 -21.14 -0.05
CA LEU A 189 -4.59 -22.16 -1.08
C LEU A 189 -5.36 -23.42 -0.66
N ILE A 190 -5.57 -23.62 0.65
CA ILE A 190 -6.20 -24.82 1.20
C ILE A 190 -7.72 -24.78 1.08
N GLY A 191 -8.30 -25.87 0.56
CA GLY A 191 -9.73 -26.19 0.71
C GLY A 191 -10.69 -25.22 0.02
N GLY A 192 -10.32 -24.71 -1.18
CA GLY A 192 -11.19 -23.86 -1.99
C GLY A 192 -11.47 -22.46 -1.41
N ARG A 193 -10.76 -22.04 -0.34
CA ARG A 193 -10.92 -20.71 0.28
C ARG A 193 -10.76 -19.57 -0.71
N LYS A 194 -9.73 -19.63 -1.57
CA LYS A 194 -9.51 -18.65 -2.64
C LYS A 194 -10.68 -18.59 -3.62
N GLN A 195 -11.20 -19.75 -4.05
CA GLN A 195 -12.35 -19.83 -4.97
C GLN A 195 -13.59 -19.20 -4.32
N PHE A 196 -13.82 -19.48 -3.04
CA PHE A 196 -14.91 -18.92 -2.28
C PHE A 196 -14.83 -17.39 -2.13
N ILE A 197 -13.64 -16.85 -1.79
CA ILE A 197 -13.42 -15.40 -1.73
C ILE A 197 -13.66 -14.76 -3.10
N SER A 198 -13.16 -15.39 -4.18
CA SER A 198 -13.37 -14.92 -5.55
C SER A 198 -14.85 -14.89 -5.92
N HIS A 199 -15.60 -15.97 -5.63
CA HIS A 199 -17.04 -16.04 -5.86
C HIS A 199 -17.80 -14.96 -5.09
N GLN A 200 -17.46 -14.75 -3.82
CA GLN A 200 -18.11 -13.75 -2.98
C GLN A 200 -17.77 -12.32 -3.42
N LYS A 201 -16.54 -12.08 -3.87
CA LYS A 201 -16.13 -10.81 -4.47
C LYS A 201 -16.93 -10.52 -5.74
N LYS A 202 -17.10 -11.52 -6.62
CA LYS A 202 -17.94 -11.38 -7.83
C LYS A 202 -19.39 -11.02 -7.49
N LEU A 203 -20.00 -11.70 -6.52
CA LEU A 203 -21.37 -11.39 -6.08
C LEU A 203 -21.49 -9.98 -5.48
N TYR A 204 -20.47 -9.54 -4.72
CA TYR A 204 -20.43 -8.18 -4.20
C TYR A 204 -20.29 -7.13 -5.30
N GLU A 205 -19.41 -7.36 -6.28
CA GLU A 205 -19.20 -6.48 -7.43
C GLU A 205 -20.44 -6.40 -8.32
N SER A 206 -21.10 -7.52 -8.60
CA SER A 206 -22.34 -7.52 -9.38
C SER A 206 -23.44 -6.70 -8.70
N GLN A 207 -23.61 -6.84 -7.37
CA GLN A 207 -24.56 -6.02 -6.63
C GLN A 207 -24.15 -4.54 -6.59
N LYS A 208 -22.86 -4.26 -6.44
CA LYS A 208 -22.35 -2.88 -6.45
C LYS A 208 -22.66 -2.20 -7.78
N ASN A 209 -22.46 -2.89 -8.90
CA ASN A 209 -22.72 -2.35 -10.23
C ASN A 209 -24.23 -2.11 -10.47
N ILE A 210 -25.10 -3.02 -10.01
CA ILE A 210 -26.56 -2.82 -10.09
C ILE A 210 -26.98 -1.59 -9.28
N ASN A 211 -26.39 -1.41 -8.11
CA ASN A 211 -26.70 -0.31 -7.21
C ASN A 211 -25.90 0.98 -7.51
N ASP A 212 -25.14 1.02 -8.60
CA ASP A 212 -24.34 2.19 -8.97
C ASP A 212 -25.26 3.28 -9.56
N PRO A 213 -25.39 4.45 -8.91
CA PRO A 213 -26.24 5.54 -9.41
C PRO A 213 -25.70 6.20 -10.68
N PHE A 214 -24.46 5.93 -11.08
CA PHE A 214 -23.83 6.50 -12.28
C PHE A 214 -23.70 5.48 -13.43
N ASN A 215 -24.42 4.36 -13.36
CA ASN A 215 -24.44 3.40 -14.46
C ASN A 215 -25.41 3.86 -15.56
N ASP A 216 -24.90 4.04 -16.78
CA ASP A 216 -25.68 4.54 -17.93
C ASP A 216 -26.92 3.67 -18.21
N ASP A 217 -26.80 2.35 -18.04
CA ASP A 217 -27.89 1.39 -18.25
C ASP A 217 -29.06 1.57 -17.28
N ASN A 218 -28.81 2.15 -16.09
CA ASN A 218 -29.79 2.32 -15.02
C ASN A 218 -30.29 3.77 -14.87
N PHE A 219 -29.96 4.66 -15.82
CA PHE A 219 -30.21 6.10 -15.70
C PHE A 219 -31.68 6.48 -15.45
N TYR A 220 -32.62 5.70 -16.01
CA TYR A 220 -34.06 5.94 -15.87
C TYR A 220 -34.68 5.26 -14.64
N ASP A 221 -33.93 4.38 -13.97
CA ASP A 221 -34.45 3.53 -12.91
C ASP A 221 -34.01 4.05 -11.53
N THR A 222 -34.61 5.18 -11.14
CA THR A 222 -34.31 5.95 -9.90
C THR A 222 -34.44 5.14 -8.61
N SER A 223 -35.04 3.94 -8.67
CA SER A 223 -35.26 3.07 -7.52
C SER A 223 -34.06 2.16 -7.20
N ASN A 224 -33.19 1.86 -8.17
CA ASN A 224 -32.18 0.81 -8.05
C ASN A 224 -31.04 1.13 -7.07
N CYS A 225 -30.71 2.41 -6.84
CA CYS A 225 -29.63 2.81 -5.94
C CYS A 225 -29.98 2.65 -4.43
N PHE A 226 -31.26 2.54 -4.09
CA PHE A 226 -31.72 2.34 -2.69
C PHE A 226 -32.28 0.94 -2.42
N ILE A 227 -32.58 0.16 -3.47
CA ILE A 227 -33.12 -1.19 -3.32
C ILE A 227 -32.05 -2.12 -2.76
N ARG A 228 -32.38 -2.75 -1.63
CA ARG A 228 -31.55 -3.81 -1.04
C ARG A 228 -31.99 -5.15 -1.59
N THR A 229 -31.05 -5.91 -2.13
CA THR A 229 -31.29 -7.28 -2.58
C THR A 229 -31.83 -8.14 -1.43
N LYS A 230 -32.90 -8.91 -1.68
CA LYS A 230 -33.50 -9.86 -0.71
C LYS A 230 -33.24 -11.29 -1.16
N LEU A 231 -32.96 -12.18 -0.21
CA LEU A 231 -32.89 -13.63 -0.45
C LEU A 231 -34.30 -14.19 -0.70
N LYS A 232 -34.40 -15.40 -1.25
CA LYS A 232 -35.66 -16.17 -1.35
C LYS A 232 -36.39 -16.32 0.00
N SER A 233 -35.65 -16.20 1.11
CA SER A 233 -36.18 -16.21 2.48
C SER A 233 -36.69 -14.86 2.97
N GLY A 234 -36.81 -13.84 2.10
CA GLY A 234 -37.23 -12.47 2.45
C GLY A 234 -36.22 -11.62 3.23
N LYS A 235 -35.10 -12.22 3.66
CA LYS A 235 -34.03 -11.52 4.41
C LYS A 235 -33.19 -10.67 3.47
N VAL A 236 -32.86 -9.46 3.88
CA VAL A 236 -31.94 -8.58 3.14
C VAL A 236 -30.56 -9.22 3.02
N ALA A 237 -30.09 -9.42 1.78
CA ALA A 237 -28.75 -9.88 1.48
C ALA A 237 -27.77 -8.71 1.60
N VAL A 238 -27.29 -8.44 2.82
CA VAL A 238 -26.14 -7.54 2.97
C VAL A 238 -24.89 -8.32 2.57
N LEU A 239 -24.56 -8.35 1.28
CA LEU A 239 -23.27 -8.84 0.83
C LEU A 239 -22.21 -7.84 1.27
N LYS A 240 -21.44 -8.21 2.29
CA LYS A 240 -20.25 -7.48 2.68
C LYS A 240 -19.10 -7.93 1.79
N ASN A 241 -18.30 -6.99 1.30
CA ASN A 241 -17.04 -7.31 0.65
C ASN A 241 -16.23 -8.28 1.55
N PRO A 242 -15.90 -9.50 1.08
CA PRO A 242 -15.17 -10.48 1.88
C PRO A 242 -13.77 -9.95 2.18
N LYS A 243 -13.54 -9.48 3.41
CA LYS A 243 -12.22 -9.03 3.87
C LYS A 243 -11.47 -10.19 4.51
N ILE A 244 -10.25 -10.43 4.03
CA ILE A 244 -9.32 -11.36 4.67
C ILE A 244 -8.93 -10.77 6.03
N LEU A 245 -9.13 -11.56 7.09
CA LEU A 245 -8.79 -11.19 8.46
C LEU A 245 -7.52 -11.93 8.86
N VAL A 246 -6.38 -11.26 8.76
CA VAL A 246 -5.11 -11.83 9.19
C VAL A 246 -5.03 -11.78 10.71
N GLY A 247 -4.83 -12.93 11.35
CA GLY A 247 -4.82 -13.05 12.80
C GLY A 247 -6.21 -12.83 13.42
N GLY A 248 -7.30 -13.14 12.74
CA GLY A 248 -8.64 -13.19 13.35
C GLY A 248 -9.31 -11.84 13.62
N LYS A 249 -10.28 -11.85 14.54
CA LYS A 249 -11.11 -10.67 14.86
C LYS A 249 -10.27 -9.63 15.61
N LYS A 250 -10.23 -8.40 15.09
CA LYS A 250 -9.56 -7.29 15.79
C LYS A 250 -10.31 -6.92 17.06
N ASN A 251 -9.57 -6.55 18.10
CA ASN A 251 -10.08 -6.00 19.36
C ASN A 251 -11.07 -6.92 20.11
N VAL A 252 -10.84 -8.23 20.12
CA VAL A 252 -11.70 -9.20 20.85
C VAL A 252 -11.88 -8.81 22.32
N HIS A 253 -10.81 -8.32 22.95
CA HIS A 253 -10.80 -7.94 24.37
C HIS A 253 -11.53 -6.63 24.67
N ARG A 254 -11.91 -5.85 23.65
CA ARG A 254 -12.65 -4.61 23.87
C ARG A 254 -14.10 -4.95 24.21
N ARG A 255 -14.53 -4.68 25.44
CA ARG A 255 -15.95 -4.78 25.84
C ARG A 255 -16.79 -3.97 24.85
N LYS A 256 -17.84 -4.59 24.31
CA LYS A 256 -18.86 -3.88 23.55
C LYS A 256 -19.65 -3.04 24.56
N LYS A 257 -19.74 -1.73 24.31
CA LYS A 257 -20.72 -0.87 24.96
C LYS A 257 -22.09 -1.17 24.35
#